data_AF-A0A942GMG0-F1
#
_entry.id   AF-A0A942GMG0-F1
#
_cell.length_a   1.000
_cell.length_b   1.000
_cell.length_c   1.000
_cell.angle_alpha   90.00
_cell.angle_beta   90.00
_cell.angle_gamma   90.00
#
_symmetry.space_group_name_H-M   'P 1'
#
loop_
_entity.id
_entity.type
_entity.pdbx_description
1 polymer ?
#
loop_
_entity_poly.entity_id
_entity_poly.type
_entity_poly.pdbx_seq_one_letter_code
_entity_poly.pdbx_strand_id
1 'polypeptide(L)'
;LEPHLVYAEAPPVALIMARAGNAAGVGPMASVAGALAELVGKDLLRQARQVIVENGGDIFMQVEQSARVSILAGASRFSEKVALELPARSEPYGICTSSGTVGPSLSFGKADAAVIISASAPLSDAVATAAGNKVQVAADLPGALEFAKNISGVEGVLLIKDDKMAAWGNFKLVSCC
;
A
#
# COMPACT_ATOMS: atom_id res chain seq x y z
N LEU A 1 -11.25 -10.52 9.77
CA LEU A 1 -9.98 -11.21 9.44
C LEU A 1 -8.93 -10.59 10.35
N GLU A 2 -8.74 -11.18 11.52
CA GLU A 2 -7.93 -10.66 12.63
C GLU A 2 -6.48 -11.12 12.53
N PRO A 3 -5.54 -10.48 13.27
CA PRO A 3 -4.19 -10.99 13.46
C PRO A 3 -4.17 -12.49 13.76
N HIS A 4 -3.21 -13.19 13.18
CA HIS A 4 -3.08 -14.64 13.35
C HIS A 4 -1.62 -15.02 13.61
N LEU A 5 -1.41 -15.88 14.60
CA LEU A 5 -0.11 -16.49 14.84
C LEU A 5 0.00 -17.74 13.99
N VAL A 6 1.08 -17.83 13.22
CA VAL A 6 1.40 -19.00 12.42
C VAL A 6 2.50 -19.81 13.10
N TYR A 7 2.53 -21.13 12.85
CA TYR A 7 3.60 -22.00 13.33
C TYR A 7 4.96 -21.57 12.78
N ALA A 8 6.03 -21.82 13.52
CA ALA A 8 7.38 -21.41 13.12
C ALA A 8 7.85 -22.12 11.83
N GLU A 9 7.32 -23.29 11.56
CA GLU A 9 7.61 -24.15 10.41
C GLU A 9 6.73 -23.81 9.18
N ALA A 10 5.86 -22.79 9.30
CA ALA A 10 5.03 -22.36 8.18
C ALA A 10 5.90 -21.88 7.01
N PRO A 11 5.42 -22.00 5.75
CA PRO A 11 6.13 -21.49 4.59
C PRO A 11 6.55 -20.02 4.78
N PRO A 12 7.74 -19.59 4.29
CA PRO A 12 8.24 -18.23 4.51
C PRO A 12 7.24 -17.12 4.14
N VAL A 13 6.48 -17.30 3.06
CA VAL A 13 5.44 -16.33 2.64
C VAL A 13 4.33 -16.17 3.69
N ALA A 14 3.91 -17.26 4.35
CA ALA A 14 2.89 -17.21 5.40
C ALA A 14 3.40 -16.46 6.65
N LEU A 15 4.68 -16.63 7.00
CA LEU A 15 5.32 -15.89 8.09
C LEU A 15 5.43 -14.39 7.80
N ILE A 16 5.81 -14.03 6.57
CA ILE A 16 5.86 -12.63 6.11
C ILE A 16 4.47 -11.99 6.21
N MET A 17 3.46 -12.67 5.65
CA MET A 17 2.09 -12.19 5.65
C MET A 17 1.52 -12.04 7.06
N ALA A 18 1.77 -13.01 7.94
CA ALA A 18 1.31 -12.95 9.32
C ALA A 18 1.95 -11.79 10.09
N ARG A 19 3.26 -11.55 9.90
CA ARG A 19 3.94 -10.40 10.54
C ARG A 19 3.35 -9.07 10.08
N ALA A 20 3.14 -8.90 8.79
CA ALA A 20 2.56 -7.68 8.22
C ALA A 20 1.12 -7.45 8.69
N GLY A 21 0.28 -8.48 8.60
CA GLY A 21 -1.10 -8.44 9.09
C GLY A 21 -1.16 -8.09 10.58
N ASN A 22 -0.35 -8.75 11.41
CA ASN A 22 -0.31 -8.49 12.85
C ASN A 22 0.14 -7.06 13.18
N ALA A 23 1.12 -6.52 12.45
CA ALA A 23 1.57 -5.13 12.62
C ALA A 23 0.47 -4.10 12.30
N ALA A 24 -0.42 -4.43 11.35
CA ALA A 24 -1.52 -3.58 10.94
C ALA A 24 -2.86 -3.88 11.64
N GLY A 25 -2.91 -4.91 12.51
CA GLY A 25 -4.14 -5.32 13.19
C GLY A 25 -5.16 -6.01 12.28
N VAL A 26 -4.72 -6.63 11.18
CA VAL A 26 -5.55 -7.35 10.20
C VAL A 26 -5.02 -8.77 9.96
N GLY A 27 -5.79 -9.60 9.29
CA GLY A 27 -5.42 -10.98 9.00
C GLY A 27 -4.34 -11.09 7.92
N PRO A 28 -3.58 -12.21 7.89
CA PRO A 28 -2.43 -12.36 6.98
C PRO A 28 -2.77 -12.15 5.50
N MET A 29 -3.97 -12.56 5.07
CA MET A 29 -4.41 -12.42 3.68
C MET A 29 -4.51 -10.98 3.18
N ALA A 30 -4.60 -9.99 4.09
CA ALA A 30 -4.57 -8.57 3.74
C ALA A 30 -3.19 -8.07 3.26
N SER A 31 -2.19 -8.94 3.19
CA SER A 31 -0.84 -8.62 2.74
C SER A 31 -0.34 -9.51 1.59
N VAL A 32 -1.23 -10.34 1.04
CA VAL A 32 -0.85 -11.41 0.10
C VAL A 32 -0.31 -10.83 -1.21
N ALA A 33 -0.91 -9.76 -1.71
CA ALA A 33 -0.57 -9.22 -3.02
C ALA A 33 0.77 -8.49 -2.95
N GLY A 34 0.96 -7.67 -1.92
CA GLY A 34 2.24 -7.04 -1.60
C GLY A 34 3.34 -8.06 -1.29
N ALA A 35 3.05 -9.13 -0.55
CA ALA A 35 4.02 -10.19 -0.27
C ALA A 35 4.53 -10.85 -1.55
N LEU A 36 3.63 -11.20 -2.47
CA LEU A 36 4.00 -11.85 -3.73
C LEU A 36 4.77 -10.89 -4.65
N ALA A 37 4.35 -9.63 -4.75
CA ALA A 37 5.05 -8.61 -5.52
C ALA A 37 6.50 -8.44 -5.03
N GLU A 38 6.70 -8.37 -3.71
CA GLU A 38 8.03 -8.25 -3.11
C GLU A 38 8.90 -9.49 -3.32
N LEU A 39 8.34 -10.69 -3.15
CA LEU A 39 9.10 -11.93 -3.35
C LEU A 39 9.58 -12.07 -4.79
N VAL A 40 8.69 -11.82 -5.77
CA VAL A 40 9.05 -11.84 -7.19
C VAL A 40 10.06 -10.74 -7.50
N GLY A 41 9.84 -9.53 -6.99
CA GLY A 41 10.72 -8.41 -7.25
C GLY A 41 12.13 -8.60 -6.72
N LYS A 42 12.28 -9.14 -5.50
CA LYS A 42 13.58 -9.49 -4.91
C LYS A 42 14.31 -10.57 -5.69
N ASP A 43 13.60 -11.53 -6.29
CA ASP A 43 14.23 -12.55 -7.13
C ASP A 43 14.73 -11.95 -8.45
N LEU A 44 13.92 -11.10 -9.10
CA LEU A 44 14.30 -10.40 -10.33
C LEU A 44 15.48 -9.45 -10.15
N LEU A 45 15.60 -8.80 -8.99
CA LEU A 45 16.71 -7.90 -8.66
C LEU A 45 18.09 -8.60 -8.62
N ARG A 46 18.13 -9.93 -8.59
CA ARG A 46 19.39 -10.68 -8.77
C ARG A 46 19.93 -10.60 -10.19
N GLN A 47 19.09 -10.24 -11.16
CA GLN A 47 19.40 -10.24 -12.59
C GLN A 47 19.15 -8.87 -13.26
N ALA A 48 18.38 -7.99 -12.62
CA ALA A 48 18.04 -6.67 -13.12
C ALA A 48 18.45 -5.57 -12.13
N ARG A 49 18.86 -4.41 -12.66
CA ARG A 49 19.21 -3.23 -11.86
C ARG A 49 18.00 -2.43 -11.38
N GLN A 50 16.91 -2.52 -12.12
CA GLN A 50 15.64 -1.85 -11.83
C GLN A 50 14.51 -2.84 -12.02
N VAL A 51 13.56 -2.83 -11.09
CA VAL A 51 12.41 -3.73 -11.10
C VAL A 51 11.19 -2.96 -10.62
N ILE A 52 10.08 -3.13 -11.33
CA ILE A 52 8.74 -2.78 -10.88
C ILE A 52 7.91 -4.05 -11.03
N VAL A 53 7.34 -4.54 -9.94
CA VAL A 53 6.36 -5.64 -9.95
C VAL A 53 5.04 -5.07 -9.48
N GLU A 54 4.04 -5.12 -10.34
CA GLU A 54 2.67 -4.76 -10.04
C GLU A 54 1.84 -6.04 -9.90
N ASN A 55 1.13 -6.16 -8.79
CA ASN A 55 0.16 -7.23 -8.55
C ASN A 55 -1.18 -6.60 -8.17
N GLY A 56 -1.87 -6.01 -9.15
CA GLY A 56 -3.09 -5.25 -8.92
C GLY A 56 -2.78 -3.87 -8.31
N GLY A 57 -3.33 -3.59 -7.13
CA GLY A 57 -3.11 -2.30 -6.44
C GLY A 57 -1.75 -2.16 -5.75
N ASP A 58 -0.94 -3.24 -5.78
CA ASP A 58 0.23 -3.42 -4.93
C ASP A 58 1.51 -3.52 -5.74
N ILE A 59 2.42 -2.60 -5.48
CA ILE A 59 3.65 -2.41 -6.24
C ILE A 59 4.84 -2.66 -5.34
N PHE A 60 5.78 -3.49 -5.80
CA PHE A 60 7.15 -3.51 -5.32
C PHE A 60 8.06 -2.83 -6.34
N MET A 61 8.94 -1.93 -5.89
CA MET A 61 9.73 -1.11 -6.79
C MET A 61 11.15 -0.86 -6.29
N GLN A 62 12.11 -0.95 -7.21
CA GLN A 62 13.44 -0.37 -7.10
C GLN A 62 13.83 0.25 -8.45
N VAL A 63 14.10 1.55 -8.45
CA VAL A 63 14.39 2.32 -9.65
C VAL A 63 15.53 3.32 -9.41
N GLU A 64 16.37 3.51 -10.43
CA GLU A 64 17.51 4.44 -10.42
C GLU A 64 17.11 5.88 -10.82
N GLN A 65 15.86 6.09 -11.22
CA GLN A 65 15.30 7.39 -11.58
C GLN A 65 13.96 7.59 -10.87
N SER A 66 13.55 8.86 -10.69
CA SER A 66 12.26 9.16 -10.09
C SER A 66 11.12 8.51 -10.88
N ALA A 67 10.17 7.91 -10.17
CA ALA A 67 9.01 7.26 -10.77
C ALA A 67 7.73 8.02 -10.42
N ARG A 68 6.75 7.97 -11.32
CA ARG A 68 5.40 8.49 -11.09
C ARG A 68 4.43 7.32 -11.02
N VAL A 69 3.67 7.25 -9.93
CA VAL A 69 2.65 6.23 -9.71
C VAL A 69 1.29 6.93 -9.71
N SER A 70 0.51 6.70 -10.77
CA SER A 70 -0.85 7.25 -10.91
C SER A 70 -1.79 6.60 -9.89
N ILE A 71 -2.72 7.38 -9.34
CA ILE A 71 -3.69 6.88 -8.36
C ILE A 71 -5.03 6.65 -9.03
N LEU A 72 -5.51 5.41 -8.98
CA LEU A 72 -6.86 5.04 -9.37
C LEU A 72 -7.76 5.08 -8.12
N ALA A 73 -8.72 6.01 -8.09
CA ALA A 73 -9.59 6.28 -6.94
C ALA A 73 -11.09 6.20 -7.32
N GLY A 74 -11.43 5.28 -8.22
CA GLY A 74 -12.81 5.02 -8.62
C GLY A 74 -13.51 6.23 -9.22
N ALA A 75 -14.69 6.56 -8.68
CA ALA A 75 -15.49 7.70 -9.13
C ALA A 75 -15.01 9.05 -8.55
N SER A 76 -14.00 9.06 -7.69
CA SER A 76 -13.42 10.31 -7.18
C SER A 76 -12.88 11.17 -8.32
N ARG A 77 -13.05 12.48 -8.21
CA ARG A 77 -12.49 13.46 -9.16
C ARG A 77 -10.96 13.43 -9.25
N PHE A 78 -10.29 12.78 -8.30
CA PHE A 78 -8.84 12.62 -8.28
C PHE A 78 -8.35 11.39 -9.04
N SER A 79 -9.25 10.46 -9.38
CA SER A 79 -8.92 9.23 -10.09
C SER A 79 -8.21 9.55 -11.41
N GLU A 80 -7.03 8.97 -11.62
CA GLU A 80 -6.15 9.18 -12.79
C GLU A 80 -5.71 10.63 -13.02
N LYS A 81 -6.00 11.53 -12.09
CA LYS A 81 -5.67 12.97 -12.17
C LYS A 81 -4.50 13.34 -11.28
N VAL A 82 -4.16 12.48 -10.31
CA VAL A 82 -3.06 12.67 -9.37
C VAL A 82 -2.12 11.48 -9.39
N ALA A 83 -0.83 11.75 -9.22
CA ALA A 83 0.21 10.75 -9.08
C ALA A 83 1.13 11.07 -7.91
N LEU A 84 1.74 10.03 -7.37
CA LEU A 84 2.87 10.12 -6.45
C LEU A 84 4.15 10.20 -7.26
N GLU A 85 4.87 11.32 -7.17
CA GLU A 85 6.25 11.40 -7.65
C GLU A 85 7.20 11.00 -6.54
N LEU A 86 7.91 9.90 -6.77
CA LEU A 86 8.76 9.23 -5.80
C LEU A 86 10.21 9.30 -6.27
N PRO A 87 11.15 9.70 -5.40
CA PRO A 87 12.56 9.78 -5.78
C PRO A 87 13.12 8.38 -6.02
N ALA A 88 14.18 8.31 -6.83
CA ALA A 88 15.01 7.12 -6.91
C ALA A 88 15.53 6.70 -5.53
N ARG A 89 15.61 5.40 -5.27
CA ARG A 89 16.13 4.84 -4.02
C ARG A 89 17.03 3.64 -4.32
N SER A 90 18.12 3.51 -3.58
CA SER A 90 19.00 2.34 -3.66
C SER A 90 18.33 1.09 -3.10
N GLU A 91 17.51 1.25 -2.06
CA GLU A 91 16.74 0.17 -1.45
C GLU A 91 15.36 0.04 -2.09
N PRO A 92 14.88 -1.19 -2.29
CA PRO A 92 13.52 -1.43 -2.76
C PRO A 92 12.47 -1.05 -1.72
N TYR A 93 11.26 -0.75 -2.18
CA TYR A 93 10.13 -0.39 -1.32
C TYR A 93 8.79 -0.76 -1.96
N GLY A 94 7.74 -0.76 -1.15
CA GLY A 94 6.40 -1.13 -1.56
C GLY A 94 5.42 0.05 -1.53
N ILE A 95 4.55 0.13 -2.52
CA ILE A 95 3.48 1.11 -2.67
C ILE A 95 2.20 0.33 -2.91
N CYS A 96 1.33 0.27 -1.91
CA CYS A 96 0.17 -0.63 -1.94
C CYS A 96 -1.12 0.14 -1.72
N THR A 97 -2.19 -0.30 -2.36
CA THR A 97 -3.46 0.43 -2.41
C THR A 97 -4.63 -0.47 -2.09
N SER A 98 -5.39 -0.09 -1.06
CA SER A 98 -6.72 -0.64 -0.82
C SER A 98 -7.79 0.31 -1.34
N SER A 99 -8.85 -0.23 -1.93
CA SER A 99 -10.03 0.52 -2.34
C SER A 99 -11.30 -0.23 -1.97
N GLY A 100 -12.30 0.50 -1.49
CA GLY A 100 -13.66 0.01 -1.30
C GLY A 100 -14.57 0.24 -2.50
N THR A 101 -14.10 0.99 -3.51
CA THR A 101 -14.89 1.40 -4.67
C THR A 101 -14.33 0.90 -6.00
N VAL A 102 -13.12 0.32 -6.00
CA VAL A 102 -12.44 -0.22 -7.18
C VAL A 102 -11.91 -1.62 -6.91
N GLY A 103 -12.12 -2.52 -7.87
CA GLY A 103 -11.61 -3.88 -7.86
C GLY A 103 -12.52 -4.91 -7.18
N PRO A 104 -12.25 -6.21 -7.35
CA PRO A 104 -13.05 -7.30 -6.78
C PRO A 104 -12.67 -7.64 -5.32
N SER A 105 -11.58 -7.07 -4.81
CA SER A 105 -11.03 -7.39 -3.49
C SER A 105 -11.96 -6.93 -2.37
N LEU A 106 -12.10 -7.77 -1.34
CA LEU A 106 -12.96 -7.48 -0.20
C LEU A 106 -12.35 -6.34 0.66
N SER A 107 -12.97 -5.16 0.61
CA SER A 107 -12.72 -4.06 1.53
C SER A 107 -13.94 -3.87 2.43
N PHE A 108 -13.73 -3.69 3.74
CA PHE A 108 -14.79 -3.33 4.68
C PHE A 108 -14.99 -1.81 4.77
N GLY A 109 -14.06 -1.05 4.20
CA GLY A 109 -14.10 0.41 4.06
C GLY A 109 -14.75 0.88 2.77
N LYS A 110 -14.99 2.19 2.71
CA LYS A 110 -15.44 2.92 1.51
C LYS A 110 -14.41 3.95 1.02
N ALA A 111 -13.15 3.84 1.45
CA ALA A 111 -12.07 4.62 0.88
C ALA A 111 -12.04 4.45 -0.65
N ASP A 112 -11.89 5.55 -1.37
CA ASP A 112 -11.73 5.49 -2.82
C ASP A 112 -10.31 5.03 -3.18
N ALA A 113 -9.33 5.49 -2.40
CA ALA A 113 -7.98 4.93 -2.38
C ALA A 113 -7.36 5.11 -0.99
N ALA A 114 -6.71 4.07 -0.48
CA ALA A 114 -5.83 4.12 0.68
C ALA A 114 -4.46 3.59 0.27
N VAL A 115 -3.54 4.50 -0.03
CA VAL A 115 -2.21 4.21 -0.55
C VAL A 115 -1.18 4.32 0.57
N ILE A 116 -0.36 3.28 0.74
CA ILE A 116 0.68 3.22 1.77
C ILE A 116 2.03 2.94 1.14
N ILE A 117 3.05 3.63 1.64
CA ILE A 117 4.45 3.46 1.25
C ILE A 117 5.25 3.00 2.46
N SER A 118 6.07 1.96 2.28
CA SER A 118 7.04 1.48 3.27
C SER A 118 8.15 0.70 2.58
N ALA A 119 9.25 0.42 3.27
CA ALA A 119 10.30 -0.49 2.79
C ALA A 119 9.83 -1.96 2.60
N SER A 120 8.58 -2.30 2.94
CA SER A 120 8.03 -3.65 2.82
C SER A 120 6.64 -3.63 2.17
N ALA A 121 6.53 -4.13 0.94
CA ALA A 121 5.24 -4.22 0.25
C ALA A 121 4.15 -4.99 1.02
N PRO A 122 4.41 -6.12 1.70
CA PRO A 122 3.37 -6.75 2.50
C PRO A 122 2.92 -5.89 3.69
N LEU A 123 3.82 -5.11 4.31
CA LEU A 123 3.41 -4.15 5.34
C LEU A 123 2.53 -3.04 4.72
N SER A 124 2.96 -2.47 3.60
CA SER A 124 2.18 -1.46 2.89
C SER A 124 0.77 -1.97 2.57
N ASP A 125 0.63 -3.20 2.06
CA ASP A 125 -0.65 -3.84 1.69
C ASP A 125 -1.55 -4.05 2.92
N ALA A 126 -0.99 -4.62 4.00
CA ALA A 126 -1.71 -4.81 5.26
C ALA A 126 -2.23 -3.49 5.84
N VAL A 127 -1.38 -2.46 5.87
CA VAL A 127 -1.73 -1.13 6.38
C VAL A 127 -2.72 -0.43 5.47
N ALA A 128 -2.60 -0.59 4.14
CA ALA A 128 -3.53 -0.03 3.18
C ALA A 128 -4.94 -0.59 3.43
N THR A 129 -5.06 -1.90 3.61
CA THR A 129 -6.30 -2.57 3.99
C THR A 129 -6.84 -2.03 5.33
N ALA A 130 -5.99 -1.96 6.36
CA ALA A 130 -6.39 -1.52 7.69
C ALA A 130 -6.85 -0.04 7.72
N ALA A 131 -6.14 0.84 7.02
CA ALA A 131 -6.47 2.26 6.89
C ALA A 131 -7.73 2.45 6.03
N GLY A 132 -7.85 1.74 4.91
CA GLY A 132 -9.02 1.76 4.05
C GLY A 132 -10.29 1.37 4.80
N ASN A 133 -10.23 0.31 5.62
CA ASN A 133 -11.34 -0.16 6.46
C ASN A 133 -11.82 0.90 7.48
N LYS A 134 -10.94 1.81 7.91
CA LYS A 134 -11.27 2.89 8.85
C LYS A 134 -11.97 4.07 8.19
N VAL A 135 -12.01 4.15 6.86
CA VAL A 135 -12.63 5.25 6.14
C VAL A 135 -13.99 4.81 5.61
N GLN A 136 -15.06 5.36 6.17
CA GLN A 136 -16.44 5.19 5.69
C GLN A 136 -16.95 6.48 5.03
N VAL A 137 -16.57 7.62 5.60
CA VAL A 137 -16.87 8.97 5.12
C VAL A 137 -15.63 9.85 5.12
N ALA A 138 -15.66 10.98 4.42
CA ALA A 138 -14.51 11.89 4.33
C ALA A 138 -14.04 12.45 5.69
N ALA A 139 -14.93 12.50 6.69
CA ALA A 139 -14.59 12.93 8.05
C ALA A 139 -13.68 11.94 8.79
N ASP A 140 -13.58 10.69 8.33
CA ASP A 140 -12.72 9.66 8.96
C ASP A 140 -11.25 9.78 8.53
N LEU A 141 -10.95 10.54 7.47
CA LEU A 141 -9.62 10.67 6.89
C LEU A 141 -8.54 11.06 7.92
N PRO A 142 -8.75 12.04 8.84
CA PRO A 142 -7.75 12.37 9.85
C PRO A 142 -7.45 11.20 10.79
N GLY A 143 -8.49 10.48 11.25
CA GLY A 143 -8.31 9.33 12.15
C GLY A 143 -7.60 8.16 11.48
N ALA A 144 -7.92 7.88 10.21
CA ALA A 144 -7.23 6.85 9.43
C ALA A 144 -5.78 7.24 9.12
N LEU A 145 -5.51 8.52 8.84
CA LEU A 145 -4.15 9.04 8.64
C LEU A 145 -3.30 8.90 9.91
N GLU A 146 -3.84 9.32 11.07
CA GLU A 146 -3.18 9.18 12.37
C GLU A 146 -2.89 7.72 12.70
N PHE A 147 -3.81 6.81 12.40
CA PHE A 147 -3.57 5.39 12.58
C PHE A 147 -2.41 4.90 11.71
N ALA A 148 -2.46 5.15 10.40
CA ALA A 148 -1.49 4.60 9.46
C ALA A 148 -0.07 5.14 9.69
N LYS A 149 0.07 6.45 9.95
CA LYS A 149 1.39 7.07 10.16
C LYS A 149 2.08 6.61 11.44
N ASN A 150 1.33 6.07 12.41
CA ASN A 150 1.87 5.59 13.68
C ASN A 150 2.27 4.10 13.63
N ILE A 151 2.06 3.41 12.51
CA ILE A 151 2.56 2.05 12.30
C ILE A 151 4.04 2.11 11.95
N SER A 152 4.86 1.43 12.74
CA SER A 152 6.31 1.35 12.52
C SER A 152 6.64 0.82 11.13
N GLY A 153 7.50 1.53 10.39
CA GLY A 153 7.90 1.20 9.03
C GLY A 153 7.11 1.93 7.94
N VAL A 154 5.96 2.54 8.24
CA VAL A 154 5.23 3.37 7.27
C VAL A 154 5.96 4.69 7.02
N GLU A 155 6.18 5.01 5.76
CA GLU A 155 6.94 6.19 5.29
C GLU A 155 6.09 7.18 4.50
N GLY A 156 4.92 6.74 4.04
CA GLY A 156 4.00 7.54 3.27
C GLY A 156 2.57 7.01 3.34
N VAL A 157 1.62 7.94 3.39
CA VAL A 157 0.19 7.66 3.43
C VAL A 157 -0.51 8.67 2.52
N LEU A 158 -1.37 8.19 1.62
CA LEU A 158 -2.34 8.99 0.89
C LEU A 158 -3.71 8.32 1.01
N LEU A 159 -4.68 9.04 1.55
CA LEU A 159 -6.07 8.59 1.67
C LEU A 159 -6.95 9.52 0.85
N ILE A 160 -7.87 8.93 0.08
CA ILE A 160 -8.85 9.64 -0.75
C ILE A 160 -10.26 9.14 -0.42
N LYS A 161 -11.16 10.10 -0.22
CA LYS A 161 -12.59 9.84 -0.13
C LYS A 161 -13.36 11.02 -0.74
N ASP A 162 -14.19 10.72 -1.73
CA ASP A 162 -14.99 11.67 -2.50
C ASP A 162 -14.11 12.79 -3.10
N ASP A 163 -14.28 14.03 -2.64
CA ASP A 163 -13.56 15.21 -3.09
C ASP A 163 -12.42 15.63 -2.13
N LYS A 164 -12.14 14.83 -1.11
CA LYS A 164 -11.13 15.09 -0.07
C LYS A 164 -9.96 14.13 -0.15
N MET A 165 -8.81 14.62 0.30
CA MET A 165 -7.59 13.83 0.46
C MET A 165 -6.88 14.19 1.75
N ALA A 166 -6.19 13.21 2.33
CA ALA A 166 -5.29 13.37 3.45
C ALA A 166 -3.96 12.68 3.11
N ALA A 167 -2.84 13.36 3.35
CA ALA A 167 -1.52 12.87 2.96
C ALA A 167 -0.48 13.16 4.03
N TRP A 168 0.48 12.24 4.17
CA TRP A 168 1.63 12.36 5.08
C TRP A 168 2.81 11.56 4.53
N GLY A 169 4.03 12.04 4.72
CA GLY A 169 5.26 11.31 4.37
C GLY A 169 6.10 12.00 3.29
N ASN A 170 7.11 11.28 2.79
CA ASN A 170 8.11 11.83 1.88
C ASN A 170 7.85 11.46 0.41
N PHE A 171 6.86 12.12 -0.19
CA PHE A 171 6.56 12.05 -1.62
C PHE A 171 5.97 13.38 -2.10
N LYS A 172 5.96 13.60 -3.42
CA LYS A 172 5.27 14.77 -4.01
C LYS A 172 3.97 14.31 -4.66
N LEU A 173 2.89 15.05 -4.39
CA LEU A 173 1.66 14.93 -5.16
C LEU A 173 1.77 15.81 -6.41
N VAL A 174 1.64 15.19 -7.58
CA VAL A 174 1.69 15.87 -8.87
C VAL A 174 0.42 15.57 -9.66
N SER A 175 0.04 16.46 -10.57
CA SER A 175 -1.05 16.21 -11.51
C SER A 175 -0.61 15.26 -12.62
N CYS A 176 -1.47 14.32 -13.00
CA CYS A 176 -1.34 13.61 -14.27
C CYS A 176 -1.76 14.58 -15.39
N CYS A 177 -0.83 14.96 -16.26
CA CYS A 177 -1.09 15.80 -17.43
C CYS A 177 -1.57 14.96 -18.60
#